data_AF-A0A972FLM3-F1
#
_entry.id   AF-A0A972FLM3-F1
#
_cell.length_a   1.000
_cell.length_b   1.000
_cell.length_c   1.000
_cell.angle_alpha   90.00
_cell.angle_beta   90.00
_cell.angle_gamma   90.00
#
_symmetry.space_group_name_H-M   'P 1'
#
loop_
_entity.id
_entity.type
_entity.pdbx_description
1 polymer ?
#
loop_
_entity_poly.entity_id
_entity_poly.type
_entity_poly.pdbx_seq_one_letter_code
_entity_poly.pdbx_strand_id
1 'polypeptide(L)'
;MVSDGVVGGFTWTKLYIATEKPRVASSRKDRHNNIEHLHPTVRTAVVKTFVQLRAQGIPFRIFEAFRYSERQADLYAQGRTKPGNIVTYAKPWSSYHQYGLAVDFVLYINDSWSWDTSGSKAGWWKKLHEIGQAEGLMRLDFETPHLQLAGTSSSALRQGVYPPNGDRSWFDNFMSARNV
;
A
#
# COMPACT_ATOMS: atom_id res chain seq x y z
N MET A 1 20.26 16.58 -8.38
CA MET A 1 19.06 17.00 -9.15
C MET A 1 19.25 16.48 -10.56
N VAL A 2 18.24 15.85 -11.16
CA VAL A 2 18.26 15.61 -12.61
C VAL A 2 18.10 16.96 -13.32
N SER A 3 18.73 17.10 -14.49
CA SER A 3 19.01 18.37 -15.17
C SER A 3 17.80 19.07 -15.81
N ASP A 4 16.59 18.56 -15.60
CA ASP A 4 15.33 19.05 -16.16
C ASP A 4 14.49 19.87 -15.15
N GLY A 5 14.96 20.02 -13.91
CA GLY A 5 14.20 20.68 -12.84
C GLY A 5 12.98 19.87 -12.36
N VAL A 6 12.77 18.66 -12.89
CA VAL A 6 11.72 17.75 -12.45
C VAL A 6 12.27 16.90 -11.32
N VAL A 7 11.72 17.10 -10.13
CA VAL A 7 12.04 16.26 -8.98
C VAL A 7 11.58 14.83 -9.30
N GLY A 8 12.52 13.94 -9.63
CA GLY A 8 12.23 12.54 -9.94
C GLY A 8 11.64 11.77 -8.76
N GLY A 9 11.00 10.62 -9.03
CA GLY A 9 10.28 9.82 -8.02
C GLY A 9 11.12 9.43 -6.79
N PHE A 10 12.42 9.22 -6.99
CA PHE A 10 13.37 8.95 -5.89
C PHE A 10 13.47 10.11 -4.88
N THR A 11 13.51 11.35 -5.36
CA THR A 11 13.59 12.52 -4.49
C THR A 11 12.30 12.73 -3.70
N TRP A 12 11.14 12.58 -4.36
CA TRP A 12 9.85 12.63 -3.66
C TRP A 12 9.73 11.54 -2.59
N THR A 13 10.28 10.35 -2.86
CA THR A 13 10.26 9.24 -1.90
C THR A 13 11.08 9.57 -0.66
N LYS A 14 12.28 10.13 -0.84
CA LYS A 14 13.12 10.60 0.28
C LYS A 14 12.42 11.68 1.10
N LEU A 15 11.77 12.63 0.44
CA LEU A 15 11.00 13.67 1.13
C LEU A 15 9.84 13.06 1.93
N TYR A 16 9.07 12.16 1.32
CA TYR A 16 7.99 11.46 2.01
C TYR A 16 8.48 10.75 3.28
N ILE A 17 9.55 9.97 3.19
CA ILE A 17 10.12 9.23 4.32
C ILE A 17 10.62 10.19 5.42
N ALA A 18 11.17 11.34 5.03
CA ALA A 18 11.63 12.34 5.99
C ALA A 18 10.47 13.08 6.69
N THR A 19 9.31 13.24 6.04
CA THR A 19 8.19 14.04 6.56
C THR A 19 7.11 13.21 7.23
N GLU A 20 6.78 12.04 6.66
CA GLU A 20 5.74 11.15 7.18
C GLU A 20 6.41 10.08 8.03
N LYS A 21 6.09 10.08 9.33
CA LYS A 21 6.61 9.08 10.26
C LYS A 21 5.71 7.84 10.19
N PRO A 22 6.20 6.69 9.67
CA PRO A 22 5.42 5.47 9.70
C PRO A 22 5.16 5.05 11.15
N ARG A 23 4.05 4.35 11.35
CA ARG A 23 3.73 3.72 12.63
C ARG A 23 4.85 2.75 12.98
N VAL A 24 5.38 2.87 14.20
CA VAL A 24 6.26 1.86 14.78
C VAL A 24 5.43 0.59 14.99
N ALA A 25 5.85 -0.49 14.35
CA ALA A 25 5.29 -1.81 14.60
C ALA A 25 6.22 -2.60 15.50
N SER A 26 5.66 -3.20 16.55
CA SER A 26 6.40 -4.02 17.50
C SER A 26 6.29 -5.51 17.22
N SER A 27 5.37 -5.91 16.34
CA SER A 27 5.19 -7.32 15.93
C SER A 27 4.87 -7.50 14.44
N ARG A 28 4.99 -8.74 13.96
CA ARG A 28 4.54 -9.16 12.62
C ARG A 28 3.02 -9.23 12.46
N LYS A 29 2.24 -9.13 13.54
CA LYS A 29 0.77 -9.04 13.48
C LYS A 29 0.28 -7.59 13.36
N ASP A 30 1.15 -6.64 13.64
CA ASP A 30 0.83 -5.21 13.66
C ASP A 30 0.64 -4.65 12.25
N ARG A 31 -0.20 -3.62 12.12
CA ARG A 31 -0.33 -2.83 10.90
C ARG A 31 0.93 -2.02 10.65
N HIS A 32 1.51 -2.12 9.46
CA HIS A 32 2.69 -1.37 9.02
C HIS A 32 2.29 -0.44 7.87
N ASN A 33 2.77 0.79 7.87
CA ASN A 33 2.62 1.72 6.74
C ASN A 33 3.98 2.24 6.23
N ASN A 34 5.09 1.57 6.58
CA ASN A 34 6.40 1.89 6.04
C ASN A 34 6.47 1.49 4.55
N ILE A 35 6.65 2.48 3.68
CA ILE A 35 6.76 2.26 2.23
C ILE A 35 8.14 1.78 1.77
N GLU A 36 9.15 1.83 2.63
CA GLU A 36 10.50 1.28 2.33
C GLU A 36 10.46 -0.23 2.12
N HIS A 37 9.44 -0.91 2.64
CA HIS A 37 9.22 -2.35 2.44
C HIS A 37 8.48 -2.67 1.13
N LEU A 38 8.03 -1.65 0.39
CA LEU A 38 7.39 -1.84 -0.91
C LEU A 38 8.44 -1.95 -2.03
N HIS A 39 8.08 -2.68 -3.08
CA HIS A 39 8.86 -2.73 -4.30
C HIS A 39 9.08 -1.32 -4.87
N PRO A 40 10.26 -0.96 -5.40
CA PRO A 40 10.58 0.42 -5.83
C PRO A 40 9.56 1.04 -6.79
N THR A 41 9.06 0.26 -7.75
CA THR A 41 7.99 0.67 -8.67
C THR A 41 6.73 1.10 -7.92
N VAL A 42 6.28 0.31 -6.94
CA VAL A 42 5.09 0.61 -6.13
C VAL A 42 5.37 1.78 -5.20
N ARG A 43 6.52 1.79 -4.52
CA ARG A 43 6.95 2.90 -3.65
C ARG A 43 6.89 4.25 -4.39
N THR A 44 7.40 4.28 -5.61
CA THR A 44 7.40 5.48 -6.45
C THR A 44 5.98 5.90 -6.84
N ALA A 45 5.16 4.95 -7.30
CA ALA A 45 3.77 5.21 -7.68
C ALA A 45 2.97 5.76 -6.49
N VAL A 46 3.08 5.12 -5.33
CA VAL A 46 2.45 5.53 -4.06
C VAL A 46 2.79 6.97 -3.69
N VAL A 47 4.07 7.34 -3.76
CA VAL A 47 4.51 8.69 -3.40
C VAL A 47 3.97 9.72 -4.39
N LYS A 48 4.00 9.43 -5.69
CA LYS A 48 3.43 10.33 -6.71
C LYS A 48 1.92 10.50 -6.53
N THR A 49 1.20 9.41 -6.27
CA THR A 49 -0.24 9.45 -5.97
C THR A 49 -0.51 10.32 -4.74
N PHE A 50 0.25 10.12 -3.66
CA PHE A 50 0.14 10.92 -2.44
C PHE A 50 0.37 12.41 -2.71
N VAL A 51 1.46 12.77 -3.39
CA VAL A 51 1.80 14.17 -3.68
C VAL A 51 0.71 14.86 -4.52
N GLN A 52 0.19 14.18 -5.54
CA GLN A 52 -0.87 14.74 -6.40
C GLN A 52 -2.20 14.92 -5.65
N LEU A 53 -2.55 14.00 -4.74
CA LEU A 53 -3.73 14.14 -3.87
C LEU A 53 -3.56 15.29 -2.88
N ARG A 54 -2.37 15.41 -2.27
CA ARG A 54 -2.04 16.50 -1.35
C ARG A 54 -2.07 17.86 -2.04
N ALA A 55 -1.59 17.96 -3.27
CA ALA A 55 -1.66 19.19 -4.07
C ALA A 55 -3.11 19.64 -4.36
N GLN A 56 -4.07 18.71 -4.32
CA GLN A 56 -5.50 19.00 -4.48
C GLN A 56 -6.23 19.17 -3.13
N GLY A 57 -5.51 19.20 -2.01
CA GLY A 57 -6.10 19.30 -0.67
C GLY A 57 -6.88 18.05 -0.23
N ILE A 58 -6.70 16.90 -0.90
CA ILE A 58 -7.40 15.67 -0.58
C ILE A 58 -6.60 14.90 0.50
N PRO A 59 -7.16 14.70 1.70
CA PRO A 59 -6.37 14.31 2.88
C PRO A 59 -6.20 12.79 3.01
N PHE A 60 -5.77 12.11 1.94
CA PHE A 60 -5.40 10.69 2.04
C PHE A 60 -4.05 10.50 2.75
N ARG A 61 -3.95 9.42 3.53
CA ARG A 61 -2.69 8.90 4.08
C ARG A 61 -2.58 7.40 3.83
N ILE A 62 -1.36 6.87 3.96
CA ILE A 62 -1.08 5.45 3.87
C ILE A 62 -1.52 4.79 5.18
N PHE A 63 -2.55 3.96 5.09
CA PHE A 63 -3.08 3.19 6.19
C PHE A 63 -2.27 1.92 6.41
N GLU A 64 -2.01 1.17 5.35
CA GLU A 64 -1.24 -0.08 5.40
C GLU A 64 -0.42 -0.27 4.12
N ALA A 65 0.81 -0.77 4.27
CA ALA A 65 1.77 -1.01 3.19
C ALA A 65 2.12 -2.51 3.15
N PHE A 66 3.39 -2.88 3.42
CA PHE A 66 3.75 -4.30 3.53
C PHE A 66 3.00 -4.97 4.69
N ARG A 67 2.47 -6.18 4.45
CA ARG A 67 1.76 -6.98 5.45
C ARG A 67 2.46 -8.33 5.60
N TYR A 68 2.80 -8.69 6.82
CA TYR A 68 3.38 -9.99 7.13
C TYR A 68 2.34 -11.12 7.04
N SER A 69 2.78 -12.36 6.85
CA SER A 69 1.89 -13.53 6.72
C SER A 69 1.12 -13.81 8.01
N GLU A 70 1.72 -13.55 9.16
CA GLU A 70 1.12 -13.70 10.49
C GLU A 70 -0.02 -12.69 10.69
N ARG A 71 0.15 -11.45 10.22
CA ARG A 71 -0.92 -10.46 10.18
C ARG A 71 -2.02 -10.88 9.21
N GLN A 72 -1.68 -11.35 8.01
CA GLN A 72 -2.68 -11.82 7.05
C GLN A 72 -3.49 -12.99 7.62
N ALA A 73 -2.86 -13.90 8.37
CA ALA A 73 -3.53 -14.99 9.07
C ALA A 73 -4.50 -14.46 10.15
N ASP A 74 -4.08 -13.48 10.97
CA ASP A 74 -4.96 -12.87 11.98
C ASP A 74 -6.16 -12.14 11.35
N LEU A 75 -5.95 -11.41 10.25
CA LEU A 75 -7.03 -10.76 9.51
C LEU A 75 -7.98 -11.77 8.86
N TYR A 76 -7.45 -12.85 8.28
CA TYR A 76 -8.27 -13.92 7.69
C TYR A 76 -9.12 -14.64 8.74
N ALA A 77 -8.64 -14.76 9.98
CA ALA A 77 -9.40 -15.36 11.08
C ALA A 77 -10.63 -14.54 11.51
N GLN A 78 -10.66 -13.23 11.29
CA GLN A 78 -11.79 -12.37 11.67
C GLN A 78 -13.07 -12.73 10.92
N GLY A 79 -14.18 -12.82 11.65
CA GLY A 79 -15.48 -13.27 11.14
C GLY A 79 -15.53 -14.76 10.78
N ARG A 80 -14.47 -15.53 11.08
CA ARG A 80 -14.38 -16.98 10.83
C ARG A 80 -14.13 -17.74 12.13
N THR A 81 -12.93 -17.58 12.69
CA THR A 81 -12.48 -18.24 13.93
C THR A 81 -12.19 -17.23 15.05
N LYS A 82 -12.30 -15.94 14.76
CA LYS A 82 -12.19 -14.81 15.70
C LYS A 82 -13.38 -13.85 15.47
N PRO A 83 -13.92 -13.19 16.50
CA PRO A 83 -14.97 -12.19 16.33
C PRO A 83 -14.55 -11.03 15.42
N GLY A 84 -15.55 -10.36 14.82
CA GLY A 84 -15.36 -9.21 13.94
C GLY A 84 -15.89 -9.43 12.53
N ASN A 85 -15.84 -8.38 11.70
CA ASN A 85 -16.25 -8.46 10.30
C ASN A 85 -15.18 -9.18 9.47
N ILE A 86 -15.59 -9.83 8.38
CA ILE A 86 -14.64 -10.33 7.38
C ILE A 86 -14.03 -9.12 6.67
N VAL A 87 -12.73 -8.90 6.88
CA VAL A 87 -11.97 -7.79 6.27
C VAL A 87 -11.07 -8.24 5.11
N THR A 88 -10.97 -9.56 4.88
CA THR A 88 -10.22 -10.11 3.75
C THR A 88 -10.68 -11.53 3.43
N TYR A 89 -10.58 -11.89 2.15
CA TYR A 89 -10.75 -13.26 1.65
C TYR A 89 -9.42 -13.94 1.33
N ALA A 90 -8.30 -13.20 1.34
CA ALA A 90 -6.99 -13.72 1.04
C ALA A 90 -6.43 -14.52 2.23
N LYS A 91 -6.11 -15.79 2.01
CA LYS A 91 -5.27 -16.59 2.90
C LYS A 91 -3.83 -16.03 2.92
N PRO A 92 -3.00 -16.40 3.91
CA PRO A 92 -1.57 -16.10 3.86
C PRO A 92 -0.95 -16.46 2.50
N TRP A 93 -0.15 -15.54 1.98
CA TRP A 93 0.52 -15.54 0.68
C TRP A 93 -0.40 -15.39 -0.54
N SER A 94 -1.68 -15.08 -0.32
CA SER A 94 -2.63 -14.76 -1.38
C SER A 94 -2.90 -13.24 -1.53
N SER A 95 -2.29 -12.39 -0.70
CA SER A 95 -2.43 -10.93 -0.77
C SER A 95 -1.17 -10.27 -1.33
N TYR A 96 -1.35 -9.21 -2.13
CA TYR A 96 -0.25 -8.41 -2.70
C TYR A 96 0.57 -7.65 -1.66
N HIS A 97 -0.02 -7.31 -0.52
CA HIS A 97 0.70 -6.64 0.57
C HIS A 97 1.89 -7.47 1.07
N GLN A 98 1.77 -8.81 1.04
CA GLN A 98 2.85 -9.72 1.46
C GLN A 98 4.01 -9.79 0.48
N TYR A 99 3.82 -9.29 -0.74
CA TYR A 99 4.87 -9.17 -1.75
C TYR A 99 5.41 -7.73 -1.83
N GLY A 100 4.94 -6.80 -0.98
CA GLY A 100 5.28 -5.37 -1.08
C GLY A 100 4.76 -4.72 -2.36
N LEU A 101 3.65 -5.25 -2.92
CA LEU A 101 3.08 -4.82 -4.20
C LEU A 101 1.72 -4.15 -4.07
N ALA A 102 1.28 -3.83 -2.85
CA ALA A 102 0.02 -3.15 -2.58
C ALA A 102 0.15 -2.14 -1.44
N VAL A 103 -0.82 -1.24 -1.39
CA VAL A 103 -0.98 -0.19 -0.39
C VAL A 103 -2.46 0.07 -0.16
N ASP A 104 -2.81 0.42 1.06
CA ASP A 104 -4.12 0.95 1.42
C ASP A 104 -4.02 2.46 1.68
N PHE A 105 -4.77 3.26 0.93
CA PHE A 105 -4.97 4.68 1.20
C PHE A 105 -6.30 4.91 1.90
N VAL A 106 -6.30 5.66 2.99
CA VAL A 106 -7.51 6.02 3.73
C VAL A 106 -7.51 7.51 4.05
N LEU A 107 -8.67 8.15 4.02
CA LEU A 107 -8.81 9.55 4.40
C LEU A 107 -8.41 9.73 5.87
N TYR A 108 -7.66 10.79 6.16
CA TYR A 108 -7.26 11.15 7.50
C TYR A 108 -7.70 12.58 7.79
N ILE A 109 -8.83 12.71 8.48
CA ILE A 109 -9.55 13.97 8.70
C ILE A 109 -9.73 14.15 10.20
N ASN A 110 -9.38 15.33 10.72
CA ASN A 110 -9.49 15.65 12.16
C ASN A 110 -8.84 14.55 13.02
N ASP A 111 -7.60 14.19 12.68
CA ASP A 111 -6.78 13.17 13.34
C ASP A 111 -7.38 11.75 13.40
N SER A 112 -8.39 11.47 12.56
CA SER A 112 -9.11 10.20 12.52
C SER A 112 -9.16 9.60 11.12
N TRP A 113 -9.08 8.27 11.04
CA TRP A 113 -9.29 7.53 9.80
C TRP A 113 -10.76 7.55 9.39
N SER A 114 -11.03 7.77 8.11
CA SER A 114 -12.39 7.80 7.56
C SER A 114 -12.49 6.97 6.28
N TRP A 115 -13.47 6.05 6.27
CA TRP A 115 -13.88 5.26 5.11
C TRP A 115 -15.13 5.83 4.44
N ASP A 116 -15.55 7.04 4.81
CA ASP A 116 -16.74 7.66 4.29
C ASP A 116 -16.62 7.89 2.77
N THR A 117 -17.55 7.31 2.02
CA THR A 117 -17.66 7.41 0.55
C THR A 117 -18.84 8.27 0.13
N SER A 118 -19.43 9.06 1.03
CA SER A 118 -20.59 9.91 0.74
C SER A 118 -20.20 11.34 0.34
N GLY A 119 -21.13 12.05 -0.30
CA GLY A 119 -20.97 13.46 -0.66
C GLY A 119 -19.70 13.75 -1.47
N SER A 120 -18.95 14.77 -1.06
CA SER A 120 -17.69 15.15 -1.71
C SER A 120 -16.61 14.06 -1.62
N LYS A 121 -16.64 13.21 -0.60
CA LYS A 121 -15.63 12.16 -0.39
C LYS A 121 -15.74 11.06 -1.44
N ALA A 122 -16.93 10.81 -2.01
CA ALA A 122 -17.09 9.95 -3.17
C ALA A 122 -16.17 10.38 -4.32
N GLY A 123 -16.11 11.69 -4.59
CA GLY A 123 -15.23 12.28 -5.59
C GLY A 123 -13.74 12.15 -5.22
N TRP A 124 -13.40 12.22 -3.95
CA TRP A 124 -12.03 12.02 -3.47
C TRP A 124 -11.54 10.58 -3.67
N TRP A 125 -12.37 9.58 -3.35
CA TRP A 125 -12.05 8.18 -3.61
C TRP A 125 -11.87 7.90 -5.11
N LYS A 126 -12.76 8.45 -5.95
CA LYS A 126 -12.60 8.39 -7.41
C LYS A 126 -11.26 8.99 -7.85
N LYS A 127 -10.87 10.13 -7.28
CA LYS A 127 -9.61 10.80 -7.61
C LYS A 127 -8.38 10.00 -7.19
N LEU A 128 -8.41 9.35 -6.03
CA LEU A 128 -7.39 8.39 -5.61
C LEU A 128 -7.21 7.28 -6.65
N HIS A 129 -8.31 6.68 -7.11
CA HIS A 129 -8.24 5.60 -8.09
C HIS A 129 -7.74 6.06 -9.46
N GLU A 130 -8.20 7.21 -9.95
CA GLU A 130 -7.75 7.81 -11.22
C GLU A 130 -6.24 8.09 -11.21
N ILE A 131 -5.73 8.73 -10.15
CA ILE A 131 -4.31 9.07 -10.02
C ILE A 131 -3.49 7.80 -9.81
N GLY A 132 -3.92 6.89 -8.94
CA GLY A 132 -3.26 5.61 -8.73
C GLY A 132 -3.11 4.83 -10.03
N GLN A 133 -4.17 4.79 -10.84
CA GLN A 133 -4.15 4.14 -12.15
C GLN A 133 -3.18 4.82 -13.13
N ALA A 134 -3.16 6.15 -13.17
CA ALA A 134 -2.20 6.89 -13.99
C ALA A 134 -0.74 6.62 -13.60
N GLU A 135 -0.48 6.26 -12.34
CA GLU A 135 0.85 5.87 -11.84
C GLU A 135 1.13 4.36 -11.91
N GLY A 136 0.29 3.57 -12.59
CA GLY A 136 0.52 2.15 -12.83
C GLY A 136 0.01 1.21 -11.72
N LEU A 137 -0.83 1.72 -10.82
CA LEU A 137 -1.55 0.89 -9.84
C LEU A 137 -2.93 0.48 -10.38
N MET A 138 -3.56 -0.49 -9.76
CA MET A 138 -4.93 -0.92 -10.03
C MET A 138 -5.69 -1.08 -8.71
N ARG A 139 -6.98 -0.76 -8.72
CA ARG A 139 -7.88 -1.00 -7.60
C ARG A 139 -8.50 -2.39 -7.66
N LEU A 140 -9.05 -2.85 -6.55
CA LEU A 140 -10.00 -3.96 -6.51
C LEU A 140 -11.44 -3.41 -6.43
N ASP A 141 -12.41 -4.21 -6.88
CA ASP A 141 -13.83 -3.78 -6.87
C ASP A 141 -14.46 -3.74 -5.48
N PHE A 142 -13.95 -4.56 -4.57
CA PHE A 142 -14.52 -4.81 -3.25
C PHE A 142 -13.71 -4.19 -2.10
N GLU A 143 -12.53 -3.61 -2.38
CA GLU A 143 -11.65 -3.00 -1.39
C GLU A 143 -11.30 -1.57 -1.83
N THR A 144 -12.18 -0.60 -1.52
CA THR A 144 -12.02 0.81 -1.91
C THR A 144 -10.66 1.43 -1.55
N PRO A 145 -10.05 1.15 -0.36
CA PRO A 145 -8.73 1.66 0.00
C PRO A 145 -7.56 1.09 -0.80
N HIS A 146 -7.73 -0.11 -1.37
CA HIS A 146 -6.63 -0.93 -1.84
C HIS A 146 -6.21 -0.56 -3.26
N LEU A 147 -4.92 -0.31 -3.43
CA LEU A 147 -4.24 -0.18 -4.71
C LEU A 147 -3.06 -1.16 -4.78
N GLN A 148 -2.87 -1.81 -5.93
CA GLN A 148 -1.79 -2.76 -6.15
C GLN A 148 -1.13 -2.59 -7.52
N LEU A 149 0.08 -3.13 -7.70
CA LEU A 149 0.77 -3.10 -8.98
C LEU A 149 -0.06 -3.78 -10.10
N ALA A 150 -0.30 -3.06 -11.19
CA ALA A 150 -0.98 -3.59 -12.37
C ALA A 150 -0.08 -4.56 -13.16
N GLY A 151 -0.68 -5.39 -14.01
CA GLY A 151 0.06 -6.28 -14.92
C GLY A 151 0.73 -7.50 -14.26
N THR A 152 0.34 -7.83 -13.02
CA THR A 152 0.80 -9.03 -12.31
C THR A 152 -0.41 -9.87 -11.87
N SER A 153 -0.17 -11.10 -11.39
CA SER A 153 -1.24 -11.96 -10.86
C SER A 153 -0.84 -12.61 -9.53
N SER A 154 -1.82 -12.78 -8.63
CA SER A 154 -1.56 -13.43 -7.34
C SER A 154 -1.07 -14.88 -7.49
N SER A 155 -1.49 -15.56 -8.57
CA SER A 155 -1.03 -16.91 -8.90
C SER A 155 0.45 -16.92 -9.29
N ALA A 156 0.87 -16.02 -10.17
CA ALA A 156 2.26 -15.90 -10.60
C ALA A 156 3.18 -15.55 -9.43
N LEU A 157 2.76 -14.64 -8.55
CA LEU A 157 3.50 -14.27 -7.34
C LEU A 157 3.73 -15.47 -6.41
N ARG A 158 2.71 -16.31 -6.21
CA ARG A 158 2.84 -17.55 -5.43
C ARG A 158 3.79 -18.57 -6.08
N GLN A 159 3.89 -18.56 -7.41
CA GLN A 159 4.80 -19.40 -8.19
C GLN A 159 6.23 -18.85 -8.27
N GLY A 160 6.53 -17.72 -7.61
CA GLY A 160 7.87 -17.13 -7.60
C GLY A 160 8.15 -16.14 -8.72
N VAL A 161 7.14 -15.76 -9.50
CA VAL A 161 7.29 -14.77 -10.58
C VAL A 161 7.04 -13.38 -10.01
N TYR A 162 8.11 -12.65 -9.74
CA TYR A 162 8.09 -11.30 -9.17
C TYR A 162 8.34 -10.23 -10.24
N PRO A 163 7.81 -9.00 -10.05
CA PRO A 163 8.16 -7.89 -10.93
C PRO A 163 9.67 -7.62 -10.91
N PRO A 164 10.25 -7.19 -12.03
CA PRO A 164 11.68 -6.87 -12.11
C PRO A 164 12.00 -5.57 -11.36
N ASN A 165 13.30 -5.32 -11.15
CA ASN A 165 13.83 -4.08 -10.55
C ASN A 165 13.49 -3.88 -9.07
N GLY A 166 13.42 -4.98 -8.31
CA GLY A 166 13.38 -4.95 -6.86
C GLY A 166 14.69 -4.38 -6.27
N ASP A 167 14.59 -3.56 -5.23
CA ASP A 167 15.75 -3.09 -4.47
C ASP A 167 16.06 -4.00 -3.29
N ARG A 168 17.23 -3.79 -2.68
CA ARG A 168 17.70 -4.56 -1.53
C ARG A 168 16.74 -4.45 -0.33
N SER A 169 16.19 -3.26 -0.08
CA SER A 169 15.24 -3.01 1.01
C SER A 169 14.00 -3.88 0.89
N TRP A 170 13.36 -3.86 -0.28
CA TRP A 170 12.21 -4.70 -0.57
C TRP A 170 12.57 -6.18 -0.47
N PHE A 171 13.67 -6.61 -1.10
CA PHE A 171 14.07 -8.00 -1.15
C PHE A 171 14.37 -8.57 0.24
N ASP A 172 15.15 -7.88 1.05
CA ASP A 172 15.49 -8.32 2.41
C ASP A 172 14.24 -8.42 3.29
N ASN A 173 13.36 -7.42 3.26
CA ASN A 173 12.10 -7.46 4.00
C ASN A 173 11.23 -8.64 3.51
N PHE A 174 11.06 -8.80 2.19
CA PHE A 174 10.27 -9.87 1.60
C PHE A 174 10.80 -11.26 1.97
N MET A 175 12.11 -11.48 1.87
CA MET A 175 12.73 -12.75 2.25
C MET A 175 12.65 -13.02 3.74
N SER A 176 12.81 -11.99 4.60
CA SER A 176 12.64 -12.14 6.05
C SER A 176 11.23 -12.58 6.44
N ALA A 177 10.22 -12.16 5.67
CA ALA A 177 8.83 -12.54 5.89
C ALA A 177 8.52 -13.98 5.43
N ARG A 178 9.31 -14.55 4.51
CA ARG A 178 9.13 -15.91 3.97
C ARG A 178 9.85 -17.01 4.74
N ASN A 179 10.99 -16.71 5.35
CA ASN A 179 11.90 -17.71 5.93
C ASN A 179 11.54 -18.11 7.37
N VAL A 180 10.25 -18.19 7.71
CA VAL A 180 9.78 -18.51 9.07
C VAL A 180 8.65 -19.53 9.02
#